data_AF-A0AAW0RA92-F1
#
_entry.id   AF-A0AAW0RA92-F1
#
_cell.length_a   1.000
_cell.length_b   1.000
_cell.length_c   1.000
_cell.angle_alpha   90.00
_cell.angle_beta   90.00
_cell.angle_gamma   90.00
#
_symmetry.space_group_name_H-M   'P 1'
#
loop_
_entity.id
_entity.type
_entity.pdbx_description
1 polymer ?
#
loop_
_entity_poly.entity_id
_entity_poly.type
_entity_poly.pdbx_seq_one_letter_code
_entity_poly.pdbx_strand_id
1 'polypeptide(L)'
;MYTGTQLLALALAAASIVSAHGNVQVVTGNMGGNGTALGIKGAAVARFGKNAATEKDTTVFPKNSANKPLTDGLGKTTANGNLKVASLLGESMALSGNTLPQVSADGQGTISGTWRTVTSDGTAINKAGELNVVIDPTGTGKYSQGTLLKATSTMVGNGKGNVVQRALAAMGIRRRATNVGADAAFSVKIPAGTTCSGTDAASGATNFCLMKIANNNNAGPFGGNIAFQVAGAGGAAPAAGGAAAGGAATGGAAAGGANAKNANAKSAKGGNNPNQKNARSFIA
;
A
#
# COMPACT_ATOMS: atom_id res chain seq x y z
N MET A 1 46.00 -42.86 -8.24
CA MET A 1 46.42 -41.45 -8.05
C MET A 1 45.51 -40.60 -8.93
N TYR A 2 44.49 -39.97 -8.35
CA TYR A 2 43.58 -39.09 -9.09
C TYR A 2 44.14 -37.67 -9.03
N THR A 3 44.46 -37.10 -10.19
CA THR A 3 45.08 -35.79 -10.36
C THR A 3 44.10 -34.68 -9.97
N GLY A 4 44.56 -33.78 -9.10
CA GLY A 4 43.77 -32.78 -8.36
C GLY A 4 43.27 -31.57 -9.15
N THR A 5 42.80 -31.75 -10.39
CA THR A 5 42.35 -30.64 -11.25
C THR A 5 40.86 -30.67 -11.59
N GLN A 6 40.09 -31.65 -11.07
CA GLN A 6 38.65 -31.78 -11.38
C GLN A 6 37.70 -31.42 -10.23
N LEU A 7 38.21 -30.96 -9.09
CA LEU A 7 37.39 -30.58 -7.94
C LEU A 7 36.88 -29.12 -7.96
N LEU A 8 37.14 -28.36 -9.02
CA LEU A 8 36.83 -26.93 -9.09
C LEU A 8 35.86 -26.51 -10.21
N ALA A 9 35.06 -27.44 -10.74
CA ALA A 9 34.06 -27.15 -11.78
C ALA A 9 32.61 -27.57 -11.40
N LEU A 10 32.35 -27.94 -10.15
CA LEU A 10 31.02 -28.37 -9.67
C LEU A 10 30.45 -27.50 -8.53
N ALA A 11 31.00 -26.31 -8.31
CA ALA A 11 30.56 -25.40 -7.24
C ALA A 11 29.82 -24.12 -7.75
N LEU A 12 29.49 -24.02 -9.03
CA LEU A 12 28.93 -22.80 -9.64
C LEU A 12 27.46 -22.92 -10.12
N ALA A 13 26.65 -23.79 -9.51
CA ALA A 13 25.25 -23.97 -9.89
C ALA A 13 24.22 -23.84 -8.75
N ALA A 14 24.61 -23.38 -7.55
CA ALA A 14 23.70 -23.24 -6.41
C ALA A 14 23.18 -21.81 -6.17
N ALA A 15 23.43 -20.86 -7.07
CA ALA A 15 22.73 -19.57 -7.04
C ALA A 15 21.31 -19.72 -7.64
N SER A 16 20.51 -20.62 -7.07
CA SER A 16 19.06 -20.57 -7.24
C SER A 16 18.57 -19.36 -6.43
N ILE A 17 18.66 -18.17 -7.04
CA ILE A 17 17.89 -17.01 -6.60
C ILE A 17 16.44 -17.34 -6.95
N VAL A 18 15.84 -18.21 -6.13
CA VAL A 18 14.39 -18.44 -6.10
C VAL A 18 13.84 -17.13 -5.58
N SER A 19 13.13 -16.42 -6.45
CA SER A 19 12.75 -15.03 -6.26
C SER A 19 11.23 -15.08 -6.37
N ALA A 20 10.57 -15.52 -5.29
CA ALA A 20 9.13 -15.75 -5.20
C ALA A 20 8.33 -14.47 -4.95
N HIS A 21 8.41 -13.51 -5.85
CA HIS A 21 7.86 -12.18 -5.64
C HIS A 21 6.35 -12.13 -5.86
N GLY A 22 5.65 -11.60 -4.87
CA GLY A 22 4.27 -11.17 -5.02
C GLY A 22 4.02 -9.92 -4.20
N ASN A 23 3.10 -9.07 -4.66
CA ASN A 23 2.80 -7.81 -4.00
C ASN A 23 1.29 -7.53 -4.01
N VAL A 24 0.85 -6.65 -3.11
CA VAL A 24 -0.55 -6.29 -2.90
C VAL A 24 -0.82 -4.98 -3.64
N GLN A 25 -1.64 -5.02 -4.69
CA GLN A 25 -1.80 -3.91 -5.63
C GLN A 25 -2.88 -2.92 -5.21
N VAL A 26 -4.07 -3.44 -4.93
CA VAL A 26 -5.24 -2.65 -4.51
C VAL A 26 -5.97 -3.44 -3.43
N VAL A 27 -6.46 -2.73 -2.43
CA VAL A 27 -7.32 -3.26 -1.37
C VAL A 27 -8.50 -2.34 -1.13
N THR A 28 -9.63 -2.92 -0.75
CA THR A 28 -10.88 -2.23 -0.41
C THR A 28 -11.46 -2.90 0.83
N GLY A 29 -12.01 -2.10 1.74
CA GLY A 29 -12.74 -2.63 2.89
C GLY A 29 -14.23 -2.74 2.59
N ASN A 30 -14.95 -3.61 3.31
CA ASN A 30 -16.38 -3.80 3.08
C ASN A 30 -17.24 -2.57 3.42
N MET A 31 -16.70 -1.61 4.16
CA MET A 31 -17.34 -0.31 4.42
C MET A 31 -16.83 0.80 3.47
N GLY A 32 -16.13 0.41 2.40
CA GLY A 32 -15.57 1.33 1.40
C GLY A 32 -14.11 1.70 1.68
N GLY A 33 -13.67 2.79 1.06
CA GLY A 33 -12.27 3.22 1.07
C GLY A 33 -11.36 2.31 0.24
N ASN A 34 -10.21 2.84 -0.16
CA ASN A 34 -9.25 2.16 -1.03
C ASN A 34 -7.85 2.29 -0.45
N GLY A 35 -7.02 1.31 -0.76
CA GLY A 35 -5.64 1.26 -0.30
C GLY A 35 -4.74 0.54 -1.28
N THR A 36 -3.44 0.68 -1.05
CA THR A 36 -2.39 -0.13 -1.66
C THR A 36 -1.35 -0.47 -0.61
N ALA A 37 -0.46 -1.43 -0.87
CA ALA A 37 0.64 -1.68 0.05
C ALA A 37 1.65 -0.52 0.09
N LEU A 38 2.27 -0.33 1.25
CA LEU A 38 3.36 0.63 1.43
C LEU A 38 4.48 0.34 0.42
N GLY A 39 4.90 1.40 -0.28
CA GLY A 39 5.98 1.32 -1.26
C GLY A 39 5.58 0.77 -2.64
N ILE A 40 4.30 0.47 -2.87
CA ILE A 40 3.77 0.17 -4.21
C ILE A 40 3.87 1.41 -5.10
N LYS A 41 4.24 1.20 -6.38
CA LYS A 41 4.33 2.28 -7.37
C LYS A 41 3.32 2.12 -8.52
N GLY A 42 2.39 1.18 -8.40
CA GLY A 42 1.30 0.95 -9.35
C GLY A 42 1.82 0.74 -10.76
N ALA A 43 1.26 1.46 -11.73
CA ALA A 43 1.59 1.33 -13.15
C ALA A 43 3.02 1.76 -13.53
N ALA A 44 3.77 2.41 -12.62
CA ALA A 44 5.16 2.81 -12.87
C ALA A 44 6.16 1.64 -12.83
N VAL A 45 5.76 0.47 -12.32
CA VAL A 45 6.56 -0.76 -12.33
C VAL A 45 6.08 -1.65 -13.47
N ALA A 46 7.01 -2.13 -14.28
CA ALA A 46 6.68 -2.96 -15.42
C ALA A 46 6.01 -4.26 -14.94
N ARG A 47 4.93 -4.67 -15.59
CA ARG A 47 4.25 -5.93 -15.26
C ARG A 47 4.99 -7.16 -15.77
N PHE A 48 5.67 -7.03 -16.91
CA PHE A 48 6.39 -8.10 -17.58
C PHE A 48 7.81 -7.65 -17.94
N GLY A 49 8.72 -8.60 -18.12
CA GLY A 49 10.10 -8.34 -18.53
C GLY A 49 11.13 -8.93 -17.59
N LYS A 50 12.28 -8.25 -17.44
CA LYS A 50 13.35 -8.65 -16.52
C LYS A 50 12.96 -8.34 -15.07
N ASN A 51 13.35 -9.19 -14.12
CA ASN A 51 13.06 -9.04 -12.69
C ASN A 51 13.42 -7.65 -12.13
N ALA A 52 14.55 -7.07 -12.56
CA ALA A 52 14.98 -5.73 -12.15
C ALA A 52 14.00 -4.60 -12.55
N ALA A 53 13.11 -4.86 -13.52
CA ALA A 53 12.06 -3.94 -13.96
C ALA A 53 10.69 -4.24 -13.33
N THR A 54 10.45 -5.48 -12.88
CA THR A 54 9.12 -5.96 -12.43
C THR A 54 8.99 -6.12 -10.91
N GLU A 55 10.10 -6.26 -10.18
CA GLU A 55 10.10 -6.55 -8.73
C GLU A 55 10.35 -5.30 -7.87
N LYS A 56 10.38 -4.11 -8.48
CA LYS A 56 10.84 -2.87 -7.84
C LYS A 56 10.07 -2.52 -6.56
N ASP A 57 8.80 -2.84 -6.53
CA ASP A 57 7.87 -2.53 -5.44
C ASP A 57 7.36 -3.78 -4.71
N THR A 58 7.98 -4.94 -4.94
CA THR A 58 7.68 -6.11 -4.11
C THR A 58 8.33 -5.96 -2.75
N THR A 59 7.52 -6.04 -1.68
CA THR A 59 8.06 -6.02 -0.32
C THR A 59 8.72 -7.34 -0.02
N VAL A 60 9.98 -7.27 0.40
CA VAL A 60 10.75 -8.39 0.96
C VAL A 60 10.81 -8.21 2.46
N PHE A 61 10.22 -9.14 3.21
CA PHE A 61 10.32 -9.17 4.66
C PHE A 61 11.66 -9.80 5.10
N PRO A 62 12.10 -9.63 6.36
CA PRO A 62 13.41 -10.10 6.82
C PRO A 62 13.68 -11.57 6.49
N LYS A 63 14.91 -11.93 6.10
CA LYS A 63 15.25 -13.28 5.59
C LYS A 63 14.87 -14.43 6.55
N ASN A 64 14.90 -14.18 7.86
CA ASN A 64 14.54 -15.18 8.88
C ASN A 64 13.04 -15.23 9.20
N SER A 65 12.21 -14.49 8.46
CA SER A 65 10.76 -14.43 8.66
C SER A 65 9.97 -15.39 7.78
N ALA A 66 10.63 -16.17 6.92
CA ALA A 66 9.98 -17.22 6.12
C ALA A 66 9.21 -18.16 7.07
N ASN A 67 7.91 -18.33 6.83
CA ASN A 67 6.97 -19.06 7.69
C ASN A 67 6.86 -18.54 9.15
N LYS A 68 7.38 -17.34 9.44
CA LYS A 68 7.25 -16.64 10.72
C LYS A 68 6.55 -15.29 10.51
N PRO A 69 5.25 -15.30 10.18
CA PRO A 69 4.51 -14.10 9.78
C PRO A 69 4.48 -13.02 10.89
N LEU A 70 4.61 -13.42 12.15
CA LEU A 70 4.69 -12.54 13.33
C LEU A 70 6.07 -11.85 13.50
N THR A 71 6.98 -11.96 12.54
CA THR A 71 8.25 -11.22 12.63
C THR A 71 8.01 -9.72 12.44
N ASP A 72 8.59 -8.91 13.33
CA ASP A 72 8.48 -7.45 13.27
C ASP A 72 9.12 -6.84 12.01
N GLY A 73 8.67 -5.62 11.71
CA GLY A 73 9.19 -4.81 10.63
C GLY A 73 8.37 -4.87 9.36
N LEU A 74 8.37 -3.72 8.67
CA LEU A 74 7.63 -3.47 7.43
C LEU A 74 8.34 -4.04 6.20
N GLY A 75 9.57 -4.55 6.34
CA GLY A 75 10.34 -5.05 5.21
C GLY A 75 10.94 -3.93 4.35
N LYS A 76 11.34 -4.28 3.13
CA LYS A 76 11.98 -3.37 2.19
C LYS A 76 11.54 -3.64 0.75
N THR A 77 11.58 -2.62 -0.09
CA THR A 77 11.45 -2.76 -1.55
C THR A 77 12.75 -2.33 -2.22
N THR A 78 13.00 -2.77 -3.45
CA THR A 78 14.15 -2.30 -4.23
C THR A 78 14.05 -0.80 -4.52
N ALA A 79 12.83 -0.28 -4.70
CA ALA A 79 12.62 1.11 -5.07
C ALA A 79 12.68 2.11 -3.89
N ASN A 80 12.32 1.68 -2.68
CA ASN A 80 12.21 2.58 -1.52
C ASN A 80 13.15 2.21 -0.36
N GLY A 81 13.92 1.12 -0.49
CA GLY A 81 14.70 0.59 0.63
C GLY A 81 13.78 0.14 1.77
N ASN A 82 14.19 0.38 3.01
CA ASN A 82 13.41 0.03 4.19
C ASN A 82 12.10 0.83 4.24
N LEU A 83 10.97 0.13 4.33
CA LEU A 83 9.67 0.77 4.37
C LEU A 83 9.43 1.42 5.74
N LYS A 84 8.83 2.60 5.73
CA LYS A 84 8.43 3.36 6.93
C LYS A 84 7.03 3.93 6.70
N VAL A 85 6.17 3.84 7.70
CA VAL A 85 4.82 4.42 7.64
C VAL A 85 4.90 5.92 7.37
N ALA A 86 5.71 6.64 8.15
CA ALA A 86 5.85 8.09 8.09
C ALA A 86 6.26 8.66 6.74
N SER A 87 6.86 7.85 5.85
CA SER A 87 7.23 8.30 4.50
C SER A 87 6.34 7.73 3.40
N LEU A 88 5.67 6.60 3.63
CA LEU A 88 5.01 5.86 2.54
C LEU A 88 3.49 5.80 2.66
N LEU A 89 2.92 6.07 3.84
CA LEU A 89 1.46 6.02 4.00
C LEU A 89 0.78 7.11 3.16
N GLY A 90 1.33 8.33 3.17
CA GLY A 90 0.84 9.42 2.32
C GLY A 90 0.95 9.10 0.83
N GLU A 91 2.03 8.45 0.40
CA GLU A 91 2.19 7.99 -0.99
C GLU A 91 1.16 6.91 -1.36
N SER A 92 0.93 5.93 -0.48
CA SER A 92 -0.10 4.91 -0.68
C SER A 92 -1.50 5.51 -0.78
N MET A 93 -1.83 6.50 0.05
CA MET A 93 -3.10 7.23 -0.02
C MET A 93 -3.19 8.08 -1.29
N ALA A 94 -2.11 8.74 -1.73
CA ALA A 94 -2.10 9.47 -2.99
C ALA A 94 -2.39 8.57 -4.21
N LEU A 95 -1.97 7.31 -4.16
CA LEU A 95 -2.22 6.32 -5.23
C LEU A 95 -3.63 5.72 -5.20
N SER A 96 -4.27 5.66 -4.04
CA SER A 96 -5.52 4.91 -3.84
C SER A 96 -6.73 5.74 -3.44
N GLY A 97 -6.52 7.00 -3.06
CA GLY A 97 -7.52 7.93 -2.57
C GLY A 97 -7.32 8.32 -1.10
N ASN A 98 -7.99 9.38 -0.67
CA ASN A 98 -7.83 9.97 0.67
C ASN A 98 -8.48 9.18 1.80
N THR A 99 -9.24 8.12 1.50
CA THR A 99 -9.92 7.30 2.49
C THR A 99 -9.32 5.91 2.50
N LEU A 100 -8.65 5.55 3.60
CA LEU A 100 -8.12 4.20 3.83
C LEU A 100 -9.25 3.16 3.74
N PRO A 101 -8.94 1.88 3.44
CA PRO A 101 -9.92 0.80 3.52
C PRO A 101 -10.62 0.77 4.88
N GLN A 102 -11.96 0.75 4.86
CA GLN A 102 -12.81 0.75 6.05
C GLN A 102 -13.45 -0.62 6.25
N VAL A 103 -13.41 -1.16 7.47
CA VAL A 103 -14.05 -2.43 7.81
C VAL A 103 -15.10 -2.28 8.90
N SER A 104 -16.14 -3.10 8.87
CA SER A 104 -17.16 -3.09 9.93
C SER A 104 -16.58 -3.56 11.27
N ALA A 105 -17.07 -2.96 12.37
CA ALA A 105 -16.67 -3.29 13.74
C ALA A 105 -17.37 -4.56 14.29
N ASP A 106 -18.43 -5.03 13.64
CA ASP A 106 -19.31 -6.12 14.08
C ASP A 106 -18.74 -7.53 13.88
N GLY A 107 -17.47 -7.66 13.48
CA GLY A 107 -16.84 -8.94 13.17
C GLY A 107 -17.22 -9.53 11.81
N GLN A 108 -17.97 -8.80 10.99
CA GLN A 108 -18.17 -9.09 9.55
C GLN A 108 -17.25 -8.25 8.66
N GLY A 109 -16.36 -7.44 9.27
CA GLY A 109 -15.35 -6.67 8.55
C GLY A 109 -14.52 -7.55 7.62
N THR A 110 -14.36 -7.13 6.37
CA THR A 110 -13.48 -7.80 5.41
C THR A 110 -12.63 -6.80 4.65
N ILE A 111 -11.38 -7.18 4.40
CA ILE A 111 -10.50 -6.54 3.43
C ILE A 111 -10.40 -7.48 2.23
N SER A 112 -10.71 -6.96 1.04
CA SER A 112 -10.54 -7.69 -0.22
C SER A 112 -9.56 -6.95 -1.11
N GLY A 113 -8.83 -7.67 -1.95
CA GLY A 113 -7.83 -7.03 -2.80
C GLY A 113 -7.24 -7.93 -3.86
N THR A 114 -6.25 -7.38 -4.55
CA THR A 114 -5.51 -8.04 -5.63
C THR A 114 -4.10 -8.36 -5.18
N TRP A 115 -3.79 -9.66 -5.19
CA TRP A 115 -2.43 -10.16 -5.11
C TRP A 115 -1.88 -10.31 -6.53
N ARG A 116 -0.74 -9.68 -6.81
CA ARG A 116 -0.02 -9.91 -8.05
C ARG A 116 1.13 -10.84 -7.79
N THR A 117 1.11 -11.98 -8.47
CA THR A 117 2.26 -12.87 -8.62
C THR A 117 3.20 -12.27 -9.65
N VAL A 118 4.33 -11.72 -9.20
CA VAL A 118 5.32 -11.10 -10.08
C VAL A 118 6.09 -12.19 -10.80
N THR A 119 6.53 -13.22 -10.09
CA THR A 119 7.29 -14.36 -10.60
C THR A 119 6.62 -15.70 -10.25
N SER A 120 6.85 -16.74 -11.06
CA SER A 120 6.10 -18.01 -10.99
C SER A 120 6.16 -18.77 -9.66
N ASP A 121 7.11 -18.46 -8.79
CA ASP A 121 7.30 -18.98 -7.44
C ASP A 121 6.64 -18.10 -6.35
N GLY A 122 6.09 -16.93 -6.67
CA GLY A 122 5.41 -16.02 -5.72
C GLY A 122 4.03 -16.44 -5.22
N THR A 123 3.59 -17.67 -5.52
CA THR A 123 2.30 -18.23 -5.10
C THR A 123 2.35 -18.73 -3.65
N ALA A 124 1.19 -18.83 -3.02
CA ALA A 124 1.05 -19.58 -1.77
C ALA A 124 1.47 -21.05 -1.95
N ILE A 125 2.18 -21.58 -0.96
CA ILE A 125 2.66 -22.96 -0.93
C ILE A 125 1.53 -23.95 -0.65
N ASN A 126 0.51 -23.60 0.14
CA ASN A 126 -0.53 -24.56 0.49
C ASN A 126 -1.54 -24.78 -0.64
N LYS A 127 -2.20 -25.94 -0.64
CA LYS A 127 -3.20 -26.32 -1.67
C LYS A 127 -4.44 -25.40 -1.67
N ALA A 128 -4.65 -24.67 -0.58
CA ALA A 128 -5.76 -23.73 -0.42
C ALA A 128 -5.42 -22.33 -0.94
N GLY A 129 -4.19 -22.07 -1.41
CA GLY A 129 -3.79 -20.77 -1.94
C GLY A 129 -3.67 -19.66 -0.87
N GLU A 130 -3.66 -19.98 0.42
CA GLU A 130 -3.79 -19.00 1.49
C GLU A 130 -2.53 -18.15 1.69
N LEU A 131 -2.74 -16.88 2.03
CA LEU A 131 -1.71 -15.97 2.47
C LEU A 131 -1.69 -15.88 4.00
N ASN A 132 -0.50 -15.67 4.57
CA ASN A 132 -0.39 -15.29 5.98
C ASN A 132 -0.74 -13.81 6.12
N VAL A 133 -1.57 -13.50 7.11
CA VAL A 133 -1.96 -12.13 7.41
C VAL A 133 -1.71 -11.84 8.87
N VAL A 134 -1.11 -10.70 9.20
CA VAL A 134 -0.96 -10.26 10.59
C VAL A 134 -1.49 -8.85 10.74
N ILE A 135 -2.42 -8.65 11.68
CA ILE A 135 -2.92 -7.33 12.06
C ILE A 135 -2.10 -6.83 13.24
N ASP A 136 -1.45 -5.68 13.05
CA ASP A 136 -0.84 -4.87 14.10
C ASP A 136 -1.80 -3.71 14.45
N PRO A 137 -2.42 -3.72 15.64
CA PRO A 137 -3.36 -2.67 16.05
C PRO A 137 -2.67 -1.32 16.28
N THR A 138 -1.35 -1.30 16.51
CA THR A 138 -0.60 -0.08 16.82
C THR A 138 -0.21 0.72 15.59
N GLY A 139 -0.31 0.15 14.38
CA GLY A 139 0.10 0.83 13.16
C GLY A 139 1.62 1.05 13.04
N THR A 140 2.46 0.31 13.77
CA THR A 140 3.92 0.56 13.84
C THR A 140 4.78 -0.49 13.14
N GLY A 141 4.21 -1.62 12.75
CA GLY A 141 4.92 -2.79 12.22
C GLY A 141 5.40 -3.76 13.31
N LYS A 142 4.82 -3.70 14.52
CA LYS A 142 5.08 -4.63 15.65
C LYS A 142 4.23 -5.90 15.54
N TYR A 143 4.44 -6.64 14.45
CA TYR A 143 3.69 -7.86 14.14
C TYR A 143 3.86 -8.99 15.16
N SER A 144 4.91 -8.97 15.97
CA SER A 144 5.13 -9.94 17.05
C SER A 144 4.04 -9.89 18.12
N GLN A 145 3.37 -8.75 18.25
CA GLN A 145 2.23 -8.52 19.15
C GLN A 145 0.89 -8.55 18.40
N GLY A 146 0.92 -8.86 17.10
CA GLY A 146 -0.25 -8.81 16.23
C GLY A 146 -1.09 -10.10 16.27
N THR A 147 -2.23 -10.04 15.60
CA THR A 147 -3.12 -11.20 15.42
C THR A 147 -2.86 -11.87 14.08
N LEU A 148 -2.48 -13.15 14.11
CA LEU A 148 -2.28 -13.97 12.90
C LEU A 148 -3.62 -14.47 12.36
N LEU A 149 -3.82 -14.27 11.07
CA LEU A 149 -4.98 -14.65 10.28
C LEU A 149 -4.54 -15.32 8.97
N LYS A 150 -5.52 -15.82 8.21
CA LYS A 150 -5.34 -16.34 6.87
C LYS A 150 -6.20 -15.55 5.89
N ALA A 151 -5.61 -15.18 4.76
CA ALA A 151 -6.39 -14.71 3.61
C ALA A 151 -6.78 -15.90 2.76
N THR A 152 -8.04 -15.97 2.35
CA THR A 152 -8.42 -16.81 1.22
C THR A 152 -7.93 -16.15 -0.06
N SER A 153 -7.47 -16.94 -1.02
CA SER A 153 -7.06 -16.41 -2.32
C SER A 153 -7.42 -17.40 -3.42
N THR A 154 -7.73 -16.85 -4.58
CA THR A 154 -7.92 -17.62 -5.82
C THR A 154 -6.59 -18.00 -6.47
N MET A 155 -5.46 -17.68 -5.84
CA MET A 155 -4.16 -18.15 -6.26
C MET A 155 -4.12 -19.67 -6.32
N VAL A 156 -3.64 -20.19 -7.44
CA VAL A 156 -3.45 -21.63 -7.64
C VAL A 156 -2.18 -22.09 -6.91
N GLY A 157 -2.23 -22.14 -5.57
CA GLY A 157 -1.25 -22.84 -4.75
C GLY A 157 -1.58 -24.34 -4.78
N ASN A 158 -0.69 -25.21 -5.24
CA ASN A 158 -0.98 -26.65 -5.27
C ASN A 158 0.10 -27.49 -4.57
N GLY A 159 0.73 -26.98 -3.51
CA GLY A 159 1.72 -27.72 -2.71
C GLY A 159 3.03 -28.06 -3.44
N LYS A 160 3.13 -27.75 -4.75
CA LYS A 160 4.19 -28.25 -5.64
C LYS A 160 4.51 -27.24 -6.79
N GLY A 161 4.25 -25.95 -6.59
CA GLY A 161 4.46 -24.88 -7.58
C GLY A 161 3.29 -24.63 -8.55
N ASN A 162 3.36 -23.53 -9.30
CA ASN A 162 2.36 -23.11 -10.30
C ASN A 162 2.21 -24.16 -11.42
N VAL A 163 0.99 -24.41 -11.89
CA VAL A 163 0.69 -25.28 -13.06
C VAL A 163 1.51 -24.92 -14.30
N VAL A 164 1.76 -23.62 -14.53
CA VAL A 164 2.61 -23.13 -15.62
C VAL A 164 4.05 -23.58 -15.43
N GLN A 165 4.57 -23.50 -14.21
CA GLN A 165 5.93 -23.92 -13.88
C GLN A 165 6.11 -25.44 -14.02
N ARG A 166 5.08 -26.23 -13.68
CA ARG A 166 5.05 -27.68 -13.95
C ARG A 166 4.94 -28.01 -15.42
N ALA A 167 4.12 -27.30 -16.19
CA ALA A 167 4.01 -27.51 -17.63
C ALA A 167 5.35 -27.23 -18.31
N LEU A 168 6.02 -26.12 -17.97
CA LEU A 168 7.36 -25.82 -18.47
C LEU A 168 8.40 -26.85 -17.99
N ALA A 169 8.37 -27.24 -16.71
CA ALA A 169 9.28 -28.25 -16.17
C ALA A 169 9.08 -29.65 -16.80
N ALA A 170 7.82 -30.02 -17.08
CA ALA A 170 7.46 -31.27 -17.76
C ALA A 170 7.90 -31.28 -19.23
N MET A 171 7.99 -30.10 -19.86
CA MET A 171 8.57 -29.91 -21.19
C MET A 171 10.10 -29.75 -21.16
N GLY A 172 10.78 -30.04 -20.05
CA GLY A 172 12.23 -29.94 -19.92
C GLY A 172 12.77 -28.50 -19.82
N ILE A 173 11.89 -27.49 -19.85
CA ILE A 173 12.24 -26.08 -19.73
C ILE A 173 12.31 -25.74 -18.24
N ARG A 174 13.42 -26.09 -17.59
CA ARG A 174 13.74 -25.64 -16.22
C ARG A 174 14.18 -24.17 -16.22
N ARG A 175 13.28 -23.26 -16.59
CA ARG A 175 13.55 -21.82 -16.44
C ARG A 175 13.43 -21.42 -14.97
N ARG A 176 14.35 -20.54 -14.52
CA ARG A 176 14.20 -19.75 -13.29
C ARG A 176 12.82 -19.08 -13.28
N ALA A 177 12.36 -18.66 -12.11
CA ALA A 177 11.06 -18.03 -11.94
C ALA A 177 10.76 -17.02 -13.06
N THR A 178 9.78 -17.34 -13.90
CA THR A 178 9.41 -16.49 -15.03
C THR A 178 8.45 -15.42 -14.54
N ASN A 179 8.61 -14.18 -14.99
CA ASN A 179 7.62 -13.15 -14.71
C ASN A 179 6.28 -13.58 -15.31
N VAL A 180 5.30 -13.80 -14.45
CA VAL A 180 3.96 -14.25 -14.87
C VAL A 180 2.96 -13.11 -14.81
N GLY A 181 3.23 -12.06 -14.02
CA GLY A 181 2.36 -10.89 -13.88
C GLY A 181 0.90 -11.30 -13.75
N ALA A 182 0.61 -12.30 -12.92
CA ALA A 182 -0.73 -12.88 -12.79
C ALA A 182 -1.39 -12.27 -11.55
N ASP A 183 -2.64 -11.86 -11.68
CA ASP A 183 -3.39 -11.29 -10.57
C ASP A 183 -4.38 -12.33 -10.03
N ALA A 184 -4.52 -12.38 -8.72
CA ALA A 184 -5.48 -13.20 -8.01
C ALA A 184 -6.21 -12.36 -6.97
N ALA A 185 -7.51 -12.57 -6.84
CA ALA A 185 -8.27 -11.96 -5.76
C ALA A 185 -7.92 -12.65 -4.43
N PHE A 186 -7.85 -11.88 -3.35
CA PHE A 186 -7.80 -12.39 -1.99
C PHE A 186 -8.81 -11.67 -1.09
N SER A 187 -9.19 -12.31 0.00
CA SER A 187 -10.05 -11.73 1.03
C SER A 187 -9.61 -12.16 2.43
N VAL A 188 -9.72 -11.25 3.38
CA VAL A 188 -9.36 -11.44 4.79
C VAL A 188 -10.53 -10.99 5.65
N LYS A 189 -10.98 -11.87 6.55
CA LYS A 189 -11.95 -11.53 7.58
C LYS A 189 -11.24 -10.88 8.77
N ILE A 190 -11.72 -9.72 9.20
CA ILE A 190 -11.23 -8.99 10.36
C ILE A 190 -12.00 -9.48 11.60
N PRO A 191 -11.30 -9.86 12.68
CA PRO A 191 -11.95 -10.28 13.92
C PRO A 191 -12.82 -9.18 14.54
N ALA A 192 -13.92 -9.57 15.17
CA ALA A 192 -14.72 -8.67 16.00
C ALA A 192 -13.85 -8.04 17.10
N GLY A 193 -14.15 -6.79 17.46
CA GLY A 193 -13.42 -6.08 18.52
C GLY A 193 -12.00 -5.66 18.14
N THR A 194 -11.61 -5.76 16.86
CA THR A 194 -10.35 -5.17 16.38
C THR A 194 -10.36 -3.66 16.66
N THR A 195 -9.35 -3.17 17.38
CA THR A 195 -9.14 -1.74 17.64
C THR A 195 -7.83 -1.29 17.00
N CYS A 196 -7.81 -0.04 16.55
CA CYS A 196 -6.69 0.54 15.82
C CYS A 196 -6.26 1.84 16.50
N SER A 197 -4.97 1.99 16.78
CA SER A 197 -4.39 3.17 17.44
C SER A 197 -3.26 3.82 16.64
N GLY A 198 -3.00 3.33 15.42
CA GLY A 198 -1.99 3.91 14.55
C GLY A 198 -2.28 5.36 14.21
N THR A 199 -1.23 6.18 14.22
CA THR A 199 -1.25 7.59 13.82
C THR A 199 -0.04 7.88 12.96
N ASP A 200 -0.23 8.73 11.96
CA ASP A 200 0.84 9.21 11.11
C ASP A 200 0.61 10.69 10.79
N ALA A 201 1.49 11.54 11.33
CA ALA A 201 1.38 12.98 11.16
C ALA A 201 1.62 13.41 9.70
N ALA A 202 2.41 12.66 8.94
CA ALA A 202 2.76 13.01 7.55
C ALA A 202 1.58 12.84 6.59
N SER A 203 0.84 11.73 6.71
CA SER A 203 -0.40 11.51 5.95
C SER A 203 -1.64 12.11 6.59
N GLY A 204 -1.58 12.45 7.88
CA GLY A 204 -2.75 12.86 8.69
C GLY A 204 -3.67 11.69 9.06
N ALA A 205 -3.30 10.44 8.73
CA ALA A 205 -4.10 9.27 9.04
C ALA A 205 -4.04 8.93 10.54
N THR A 206 -5.19 8.62 11.12
CA THR A 206 -5.35 8.27 12.55
C THR A 206 -6.24 7.06 12.72
N ASN A 207 -6.16 6.35 13.86
CA ASN A 207 -6.99 5.17 14.15
C ASN A 207 -6.89 4.07 13.07
N PHE A 208 -5.71 3.90 12.47
CA PHE A 208 -5.47 2.83 11.50
C PHE A 208 -4.69 1.68 12.13
N CYS A 209 -4.99 0.48 11.67
CA CYS A 209 -4.21 -0.72 11.91
C CYS A 209 -3.28 -0.94 10.72
N LEU A 210 -2.19 -1.68 10.95
CA LEU A 210 -1.34 -2.17 9.88
C LEU A 210 -1.58 -3.66 9.66
N MET A 211 -1.82 -4.06 8.42
CA MET A 211 -1.97 -5.45 8.04
C MET A 211 -0.79 -5.87 7.15
N LYS A 212 0.03 -6.79 7.65
CA LYS A 212 1.02 -7.51 6.86
C LYS A 212 0.32 -8.64 6.11
N ILE A 213 0.53 -8.71 4.81
CA ILE A 213 0.06 -9.81 3.96
C ILE A 213 1.31 -10.40 3.31
N ALA A 214 1.57 -11.68 3.54
CA ALA A 214 2.76 -12.36 3.06
C ALA A 214 2.45 -13.74 2.51
N ASN A 215 3.14 -14.13 1.43
CA ASN A 215 3.17 -15.52 1.01
C ASN A 215 3.97 -16.37 2.02
N ASN A 216 3.70 -17.66 2.02
CA ASN A 216 4.34 -18.65 2.90
C ASN A 216 5.48 -19.39 2.18
N ASN A 217 6.24 -18.71 1.32
CA ASN A 217 7.33 -19.35 0.57
C ASN A 217 8.67 -19.32 1.33
N ASN A 218 9.40 -20.43 1.30
CA ASN A 218 10.74 -20.57 1.87
C ASN A 218 11.79 -19.69 1.16
N ALA A 219 11.55 -19.31 -0.09
CA ALA A 219 12.41 -18.39 -0.85
C ALA A 219 12.40 -16.95 -0.30
N GLY A 220 11.49 -16.66 0.63
CA GLY A 220 11.31 -15.37 1.28
C GLY A 220 9.82 -15.11 1.43
N PRO A 221 9.36 -14.53 2.55
CA PRO A 221 8.03 -13.97 2.61
C PRO A 221 8.06 -12.66 1.83
N PHE A 222 7.38 -12.67 0.70
CA PHE A 222 7.11 -11.50 -0.12
C PHE A 222 5.67 -11.07 0.12
N GLY A 223 5.35 -9.81 -0.13
CA GLY A 223 3.98 -9.32 -0.06
C GLY A 223 3.90 -7.81 0.09
N GLY A 224 3.20 -7.36 1.13
CA GLY A 224 3.03 -5.94 1.42
C GLY A 224 2.41 -5.66 2.78
N ASN A 225 2.48 -4.40 3.18
CA ASN A 225 1.80 -3.91 4.37
C ASN A 225 0.76 -2.88 3.96
N ILE A 226 -0.48 -3.02 4.39
CA ILE A 226 -1.56 -2.07 4.11
C ILE A 226 -2.00 -1.40 5.41
N ALA A 227 -2.40 -0.14 5.35
CA ALA A 227 -3.12 0.51 6.43
C ALA A 227 -4.62 0.39 6.19
N PHE A 228 -5.41 0.16 7.24
CA PHE A 228 -6.87 0.12 7.18
C PHE A 228 -7.46 0.64 8.49
N GLN A 229 -8.73 1.03 8.49
CA GLN A 229 -9.43 1.53 9.67
C GLN A 229 -10.69 0.70 9.92
N VAL A 230 -11.07 0.62 11.19
CA VAL A 230 -12.37 0.08 11.59
C VAL A 230 -13.38 1.23 11.56
N ALA A 231 -14.40 1.10 10.72
CA ALA A 231 -15.45 2.11 10.55
C ALA A 231 -16.12 2.39 11.90
N GLY A 232 -16.35 3.67 12.18
CA GLY A 232 -16.95 4.12 13.45
C GLY A 232 -16.01 4.14 14.65
N ALA A 233 -14.77 3.63 14.54
CA ALA A 233 -13.73 3.78 15.58
C ALA A 233 -12.91 5.08 15.40
N GLY A 234 -13.03 5.73 14.24
CA GLY A 234 -12.51 7.07 14.02
C GLY A 234 -13.44 8.11 14.60
N GLY A 235 -12.98 8.84 15.64
CA GLY A 235 -13.66 10.03 16.13
C GLY A 235 -14.03 10.96 14.98
N ALA A 236 -15.20 11.59 15.09
CA ALA A 236 -15.71 12.55 14.14
C ALA A 236 -14.58 13.49 13.66
N ALA A 237 -14.51 13.71 12.34
CA ALA A 237 -13.77 14.84 11.81
C ALA A 237 -14.19 16.09 12.63
N PRO A 238 -13.27 16.97 13.07
CA PRO A 238 -13.66 18.20 13.73
C PRO A 238 -14.65 18.91 12.82
N ALA A 239 -15.88 19.06 13.31
CA ALA A 239 -16.92 19.78 12.59
C ALA A 239 -16.33 21.15 12.24
N ALA A 240 -16.34 21.50 10.94
CA ALA A 240 -16.08 22.87 10.53
C ALA A 240 -17.00 23.77 11.35
N GLY A 241 -16.41 24.65 12.16
CA GLY A 241 -17.13 25.50 13.09
C GLY A 241 -18.28 26.19 12.38
N GLY A 242 -19.50 25.76 12.70
CA GLY A 242 -20.72 26.37 12.19
C GLY A 242 -20.76 27.81 12.68
N ALA A 243 -20.68 28.76 11.76
CA ALA A 243 -21.00 30.14 12.04
C ALA A 243 -22.42 30.18 12.61
N ALA A 244 -22.55 30.71 13.83
CA ALA A 244 -23.82 30.87 14.50
C ALA A 244 -24.72 31.79 13.66
N ALA A 245 -25.80 31.23 13.10
CA ALA A 245 -26.89 32.01 12.53
C ALA A 245 -27.74 32.55 13.69
N GLY A 246 -27.70 33.87 13.86
CA GLY A 246 -28.51 34.61 14.85
C GLY A 246 -30.01 34.42 14.64
N GLY A 247 -30.73 34.40 15.76
CA GLY A 247 -32.16 34.15 15.83
C GLY A 247 -33.02 35.14 15.05
N ALA A 248 -34.14 34.62 14.55
CA ALA A 248 -35.20 35.36 13.90
C ALA A 248 -35.97 36.22 14.93
N ALA A 249 -36.21 37.48 14.58
CA ALA A 249 -37.23 38.32 15.21
C ALA A 249 -38.27 38.74 14.16
N THR A 250 -39.53 38.50 14.49
CA THR A 250 -40.74 38.78 13.71
C THR A 250 -41.24 40.22 13.87
N GLY A 251 -41.53 40.89 12.75
CA GLY A 251 -42.76 41.68 12.52
C GLY A 251 -42.84 43.14 13.01
N GLY A 252 -43.04 44.08 12.07
CA GLY A 252 -43.62 45.41 12.32
C GLY A 252 -43.30 46.45 11.24
N ALA A 253 -44.27 46.77 10.37
CA ALA A 253 -44.16 47.73 9.27
C ALA A 253 -44.55 49.17 9.68
N ALA A 254 -43.85 50.19 9.16
CA ALA A 254 -44.39 51.21 8.22
C ALA A 254 -43.65 52.58 8.24
N ALA A 255 -43.41 53.07 7.02
CA ALA A 255 -43.42 54.46 6.51
C ALA A 255 -42.30 55.47 6.81
N GLY A 256 -41.69 56.00 5.72
CA GLY A 256 -41.43 57.44 5.58
C GLY A 256 -40.04 57.90 5.08
N GLY A 257 -39.90 58.15 3.77
CA GLY A 257 -39.36 59.43 3.25
C GLY A 257 -37.86 59.68 3.07
N ALA A 258 -37.37 59.39 1.85
CA ALA A 258 -36.56 60.23 0.95
C ALA A 258 -35.10 60.71 1.21
N ASN A 259 -34.28 60.38 0.20
CA ASN A 259 -33.26 61.17 -0.51
C ASN A 259 -31.81 61.32 0.03
N ALA A 260 -30.86 60.70 -0.69
CA ALA A 260 -29.81 61.42 -1.44
C ALA A 260 -28.96 60.44 -2.28
N LYS A 261 -29.01 60.58 -3.61
CA LYS A 261 -28.00 60.03 -4.54
C LYS A 261 -26.86 61.05 -4.65
N ASN A 262 -25.62 60.61 -4.52
CA ASN A 262 -24.50 61.30 -5.16
C ASN A 262 -23.44 60.30 -5.66
N ALA A 263 -22.91 60.60 -6.83
CA ALA A 263 -22.13 59.75 -7.71
C ALA A 263 -20.62 59.92 -7.52
N ASN A 264 -19.84 58.89 -7.92
CA ASN A 264 -18.50 59.04 -8.52
C ASN A 264 -18.16 57.69 -9.19
N ALA A 265 -18.10 57.53 -10.51
CA ALA A 265 -16.99 57.87 -11.43
C ALA A 265 -15.61 57.39 -10.89
N LYS A 266 -14.66 56.82 -11.64
CA LYS A 266 -14.49 56.32 -13.02
C LYS A 266 -13.01 55.87 -13.08
N SER A 267 -12.69 54.82 -13.87
CA SER A 267 -11.34 54.51 -14.42
C SER A 267 -10.23 54.06 -13.46
N ALA A 268 -9.21 53.29 -13.82
CA ALA A 268 -8.80 52.51 -15.00
C ALA A 268 -7.70 51.54 -14.47
N LYS A 269 -7.63 50.25 -14.84
CA LYS A 269 -7.06 49.65 -16.06
C LYS A 269 -5.55 49.94 -16.31
N GLY A 270 -4.77 48.85 -16.37
CA GLY A 270 -3.42 48.76 -16.97
C GLY A 270 -2.35 48.29 -15.96
N GLY A 271 -1.67 47.15 -16.04
CA GLY A 271 -1.41 46.24 -17.15
C GLY A 271 0.07 46.32 -17.58
N ASN A 272 0.72 45.14 -17.66
CA ASN A 272 1.99 44.81 -18.36
C ASN A 272 3.32 45.19 -17.68
N ASN A 273 4.43 44.45 -17.81
CA ASN A 273 4.82 43.10 -18.29
C ASN A 273 6.33 42.97 -17.91
N PRO A 274 6.95 41.77 -17.89
CA PRO A 274 8.27 41.52 -17.33
C PRO A 274 9.39 41.77 -18.35
N ASN A 275 10.62 41.62 -17.86
CA ASN A 275 11.88 41.50 -18.62
C ASN A 275 12.68 42.81 -18.78
N GLN A 276 13.45 43.16 -17.75
CA GLN A 276 14.73 43.86 -17.93
C GLN A 276 15.82 43.19 -17.09
N LYS A 277 16.85 42.78 -17.82
CA LYS A 277 18.11 42.18 -17.37
C LYS A 277 19.05 43.25 -16.83
N ASN A 278 20.01 42.79 -16.00
CA ASN A 278 21.32 43.39 -15.72
C ASN A 278 21.37 44.78 -15.06
N ALA A 279 21.90 44.83 -13.83
CA ALA A 279 23.26 45.31 -13.56
C ALA A 279 23.51 45.33 -12.05
N ARG A 280 24.40 44.45 -11.56
CA ARG A 280 25.04 44.60 -10.25
C ARG A 280 26.33 45.40 -10.48
N SER A 281 26.36 46.63 -10.00
CA SER A 281 27.59 47.39 -9.78
C SER A 281 27.81 47.48 -8.27
N PHE A 282 28.92 46.91 -7.82
CA PHE A 282 29.47 47.05 -6.47
C PHE A 282 30.33 48.32 -6.45
N ILE A 283 30.08 49.21 -5.49
CA ILE A 283 31.02 50.22 -5.02
C ILE A 283 31.02 50.16 -3.50
N ALA A 284 32.21 49.87 -2.95
CA ALA A 284 32.80 50.22 -1.65
C ALA A 284 33.66 49.05 -1.16
#